data_AF-A0A0W8F8C4-F1
#
_entry.id   AF-A0A0W8F8C4-F1
#
_cell.length_a   1.000
_cell.length_b   1.000
_cell.length_c   1.000
_cell.angle_alpha   90.00
_cell.angle_beta   90.00
_cell.angle_gamma   90.00
#
_symmetry.space_group_name_H-M   'P 1'
#
loop_
_entity.id
_entity.type
_entity.pdbx_description
1 polymer ?
#
loop_
_entity_poly.entity_id
_entity_poly.type
_entity_poly.pdbx_seq_one_letter_code
_entity_poly.pdbx_strand_id
1 'polypeptide(L)'
;MDHIKALRSSEDSRIRELEARFLDSVKNTIQSTDWSDVERRLMAGNAPDMVVGALSWGNYDPSDLLEGGFWAASGIAAEYLAEVITTSTEVSFVLTDPNALKWIEQYAADEIVAITDSQREAVKEIVLAGYRDGITYQKQARMIRQIVGLDPRRAIAVTNLENRLRKKGKFSEDQIAKKADKYAKRLLNQRARTIAIQEAVTAAAQGFYETTKGAVGRGILDPQKYAGYRIVTGDERLCPQCSALAGETRELPDGVYPSTGSHTPKVHVLCRCVEGIQETGAGKGVQGIGTKQTKRASGMGRATIIFDCQKVKRKDGILYIPTVPLIEGVYEQWGLRVLRDYKEFSPYSHWLHGLPVVVNHEDVTPEARRVGQLFDIVNKPEGRKTTATTRFFEIDLTQRELEALLSGEPHDGSLRWECYLVDEPGTWTDPRTGEVKEYDVKEVGPYVFHEYSFVKQGVVSTKDGAGFNMQCKDCNSLSYAPGGGATMEIEEIQTAINEAIEPLINRIDALEQKNAALEGEQTSIQAALEARIEAEQKERFLSKLKPAFLEQGDELWQECKQTGYLVFEANHPEMIASFQSRVLKGQSTTEEPETFNLAAKQAERNKKFNMRRR
;
A
#
# COMPACT_ATOMS: atom_id res chain seq x y z
N MET A 1 -12.27 -21.27 -8.30
CA MET A 1 -12.63 -21.65 -9.70
C MET A 1 -13.86 -20.88 -10.19
N ASP A 2 -14.80 -20.50 -9.32
CA ASP A 2 -16.02 -19.80 -9.72
C ASP A 2 -15.79 -18.37 -10.24
N HIS A 3 -14.86 -17.60 -9.65
CA HIS A 3 -14.55 -16.24 -10.11
C HIS A 3 -13.94 -16.18 -11.52
N ILE A 4 -13.06 -17.12 -11.90
CA ILE A 4 -12.51 -17.19 -13.27
C ILE A 4 -13.63 -17.49 -14.29
N LYS A 5 -14.59 -18.35 -13.93
CA LYS A 5 -15.74 -18.66 -14.77
C LYS A 5 -16.69 -17.47 -14.88
N ALA A 6 -16.89 -16.71 -13.80
CA ALA A 6 -17.67 -15.48 -13.80
C ALA A 6 -17.02 -14.40 -14.67
N LEU A 7 -15.70 -14.25 -14.61
CA LEU A 7 -14.95 -13.27 -15.40
C LEU A 7 -15.06 -13.58 -16.90
N ARG A 8 -14.85 -14.84 -17.29
CA ARG A 8 -15.07 -15.31 -18.68
C ARG A 8 -16.52 -15.15 -19.14
N SER A 9 -17.48 -15.47 -18.28
CA SER A 9 -18.90 -15.33 -18.62
C SER A 9 -19.30 -13.87 -18.81
N SER A 10 -18.72 -12.94 -18.04
CA SER A 10 -18.94 -11.51 -18.17
C SER A 10 -18.30 -10.98 -19.46
N GLU A 11 -17.08 -11.42 -19.77
CA GLU A 11 -16.38 -11.09 -21.02
C GLU A 11 -17.18 -11.57 -22.25
N ASP A 12 -17.56 -12.85 -22.28
CA ASP A 12 -18.35 -13.44 -23.37
C ASP A 12 -19.70 -12.72 -23.57
N SER A 13 -20.36 -12.31 -22.49
CA SER A 13 -21.62 -11.59 -22.57
C SER A 13 -21.46 -10.21 -23.21
N ARG A 14 -20.41 -9.48 -22.83
CA ARG A 14 -20.16 -8.14 -23.36
C ARG A 14 -19.65 -8.18 -24.79
N ILE A 15 -18.85 -9.17 -25.17
CA ILE A 15 -18.46 -9.39 -26.57
C ILE A 15 -19.71 -9.55 -27.43
N ARG A 16 -20.66 -10.40 -27.02
CA ARG A 16 -21.92 -10.60 -27.76
C ARG A 16 -22.74 -9.32 -27.89
N GLU A 17 -22.78 -8.49 -26.84
CA GLU A 17 -23.53 -7.23 -26.86
C GLU A 17 -22.84 -6.17 -27.74
N LEU A 18 -21.51 -6.13 -27.72
CA LEU A 18 -20.70 -5.26 -28.59
C LEU A 18 -20.89 -5.64 -30.06
N GLU A 19 -20.83 -6.93 -30.38
CA GLU A 19 -21.12 -7.45 -31.71
C GLU A 19 -22.55 -7.09 -32.15
N ALA A 20 -23.54 -7.25 -31.28
CA ALA A 20 -24.92 -6.92 -31.60
C ALA A 20 -25.12 -5.43 -31.89
N ARG A 21 -24.59 -4.52 -31.05
CA ARG A 21 -24.70 -3.06 -31.25
C ARG A 21 -23.94 -2.60 -32.50
N PHE A 22 -22.77 -3.19 -32.77
CA PHE A 22 -22.02 -2.90 -33.99
C PHE A 22 -22.82 -3.31 -35.22
N LEU A 23 -23.34 -4.55 -35.24
CA LEU A 23 -24.16 -5.05 -36.36
C LEU A 23 -25.44 -4.23 -36.55
N ASP A 24 -26.06 -3.75 -35.47
CA ASP A 24 -27.23 -2.87 -35.55
C ASP A 24 -26.88 -1.50 -36.15
N SER A 25 -25.76 -0.89 -35.72
CA SER A 25 -25.28 0.36 -36.32
C SER A 25 -24.96 0.21 -37.82
N VAL A 26 -24.34 -0.91 -38.21
CA VAL A 26 -24.08 -1.22 -39.62
C VAL A 26 -25.40 -1.38 -40.39
N LYS A 27 -26.38 -2.10 -39.84
CA LYS A 27 -27.71 -2.24 -40.48
C LYS A 27 -28.41 -0.89 -40.63
N ASN A 28 -28.39 -0.06 -39.58
CA ASN A 28 -28.99 1.28 -39.62
C ASN A 28 -28.30 2.17 -40.65
N THR A 29 -26.97 2.11 -40.74
CA THR A 29 -26.19 2.81 -41.78
C THR A 29 -26.65 2.38 -43.17
N ILE A 30 -26.79 1.07 -43.41
CA ILE A 30 -27.23 0.53 -44.70
C ILE A 30 -28.67 0.95 -45.03
N GLN A 31 -29.58 0.92 -44.06
CA GLN A 31 -30.99 1.24 -44.28
C GLN A 31 -31.25 2.73 -44.48
N SER A 32 -30.47 3.59 -43.82
CA SER A 32 -30.63 5.04 -43.89
C SER A 32 -29.85 5.70 -45.02
N THR A 33 -28.86 5.01 -45.60
CA THR A 33 -28.09 5.51 -46.74
C THR A 33 -28.93 5.51 -48.02
N ASP A 34 -28.97 6.64 -48.71
CA ASP A 34 -29.50 6.73 -50.08
C ASP A 34 -28.47 6.14 -51.07
N TRP A 35 -28.61 4.84 -51.34
CA TRP A 35 -27.72 4.14 -52.27
C TRP A 35 -27.80 4.66 -53.70
N SER A 36 -28.91 5.29 -54.09
CA SER A 36 -29.02 5.91 -55.42
C SER A 36 -28.14 7.14 -55.53
N ASP A 37 -27.98 7.91 -54.43
CA ASP A 37 -27.05 9.04 -54.40
C ASP A 37 -25.58 8.58 -54.42
N VAL A 38 -25.27 7.52 -53.68
CA VAL A 38 -23.94 6.91 -53.68
C VAL A 38 -23.57 6.39 -55.09
N GLU A 39 -24.48 5.68 -55.75
CA GLU A 39 -24.27 5.17 -57.11
C GLU A 39 -24.07 6.31 -58.11
N ARG A 40 -24.88 7.38 -58.05
CA ARG A 40 -24.69 8.57 -58.90
C ARG A 40 -23.32 9.19 -58.71
N ARG A 41 -22.84 9.33 -57.47
CA ARG A 41 -21.52 9.94 -57.16
C ARG A 41 -20.37 9.07 -57.68
N LEU A 42 -20.49 7.75 -57.58
CA LEU A 42 -19.50 6.82 -58.13
C LEU A 42 -19.47 6.92 -59.67
N MET A 43 -20.63 6.93 -60.33
CA MET A 43 -20.73 7.01 -61.79
C MET A 43 -20.27 8.37 -62.36
N ALA A 44 -20.40 9.43 -61.59
CA ALA A 44 -19.91 10.77 -61.93
C ALA A 44 -18.40 10.95 -61.70
N GLY A 45 -17.71 9.95 -61.13
CA GLY A 45 -16.28 10.03 -60.83
C GLY A 45 -15.93 11.00 -59.71
N ASN A 46 -16.86 11.22 -58.77
CA ASN A 46 -16.63 12.12 -57.64
C ASN A 46 -15.50 11.60 -56.73
N ALA A 47 -14.85 12.53 -56.03
CA ALA A 47 -13.77 12.22 -55.11
C ALA A 47 -14.22 11.29 -53.96
N PRO A 48 -13.33 10.43 -53.41
CA PRO A 48 -13.70 9.41 -52.43
C PRO A 48 -14.36 9.95 -51.15
N ASP A 49 -13.93 11.11 -50.67
CA ASP A 49 -14.51 11.82 -49.52
C ASP A 49 -15.97 12.21 -49.74
N MET A 50 -16.32 12.63 -50.96
CA MET A 50 -17.69 12.98 -51.36
C MET A 50 -18.61 11.77 -51.47
N VAL A 51 -18.06 10.58 -51.75
CA VAL A 51 -18.79 9.31 -51.78
C VAL A 51 -18.97 8.78 -50.35
N VAL A 52 -17.92 8.83 -49.53
CA VAL A 52 -17.97 8.44 -48.11
C VAL A 52 -18.92 9.34 -47.31
N GLY A 53 -18.97 10.64 -47.63
CA GLY A 53 -19.88 11.59 -47.00
C GLY A 53 -21.36 11.42 -47.36
N ALA A 54 -21.68 10.60 -48.37
CA ALA A 54 -23.06 10.24 -48.70
C ALA A 54 -23.57 9.04 -47.88
N LEU A 55 -22.68 8.31 -47.21
CA LEU A 55 -23.06 7.23 -46.31
C LEU A 55 -23.60 7.81 -45.01
N SER A 56 -24.76 7.33 -44.59
CA SER A 56 -25.42 7.75 -43.35
C SER A 56 -24.86 6.96 -42.18
N TRP A 57 -23.59 7.20 -41.84
CA TRP A 57 -22.91 6.51 -40.74
C TRP A 57 -23.73 6.61 -39.45
N GLY A 58 -24.10 5.45 -38.91
CA GLY A 58 -24.68 5.37 -37.58
C GLY A 58 -23.66 5.79 -36.53
N ASN A 59 -24.09 6.58 -35.53
CA ASN A 59 -23.27 6.88 -34.37
C ASN A 59 -23.08 5.61 -33.53
N TYR A 60 -22.07 4.81 -33.85
CA TYR A 60 -21.64 3.70 -33.03
C TYR A 60 -20.60 4.18 -32.02
N ASP A 61 -21.02 4.28 -30.77
CA ASP A 61 -20.15 4.56 -29.63
C ASP A 61 -20.26 3.41 -28.62
N PRO A 62 -19.23 2.55 -28.48
CA PRO A 62 -19.21 1.46 -27.51
C PRO A 62 -18.62 1.87 -26.16
N SER A 63 -18.28 3.14 -25.94
CA SER A 63 -17.51 3.58 -24.77
C SER A 63 -18.20 3.21 -23.46
N ASP A 64 -19.53 3.35 -23.39
CA ASP A 64 -20.36 2.94 -22.26
C ASP A 64 -20.24 1.43 -21.94
N LEU A 65 -20.21 0.60 -22.97
CA LEU A 65 -20.12 -0.86 -22.85
C LEU A 65 -18.72 -1.30 -22.44
N LEU A 66 -17.69 -0.63 -22.96
CA LEU A 66 -16.29 -0.88 -22.66
C LEU A 66 -15.93 -0.41 -21.25
N GLU A 67 -16.37 0.79 -20.84
CA GLU A 67 -16.25 1.30 -19.47
C GLU A 67 -16.95 0.38 -18.48
N GLY A 68 -18.20 -0.01 -18.75
CA GLY A 68 -18.91 -0.96 -17.91
C GLY A 68 -18.21 -2.34 -17.84
N GLY A 69 -17.54 -2.75 -18.92
CA GLY A 69 -16.78 -4.01 -18.99
C GLY A 69 -15.53 -3.97 -18.12
N PHE A 70 -14.81 -2.86 -18.17
CA PHE A 70 -13.67 -2.60 -17.31
C PHE A 70 -14.06 -2.64 -15.83
N TRP A 71 -15.18 -2.01 -15.44
CA TRP A 71 -15.67 -2.05 -14.05
C TRP A 71 -16.12 -3.44 -13.61
N ALA A 72 -16.84 -4.17 -14.46
CA ALA A 72 -17.27 -5.54 -14.16
C ALA A 72 -16.06 -6.48 -13.97
N ALA A 73 -15.08 -6.42 -14.88
CA ALA A 73 -13.86 -7.22 -14.78
C ALA A 73 -13.02 -6.83 -13.54
N SER A 74 -12.92 -5.53 -13.25
CA SER A 74 -12.22 -5.01 -12.06
C SER A 74 -12.91 -5.42 -10.77
N GLY A 75 -14.25 -5.40 -10.71
CA GLY A 75 -15.02 -5.86 -9.55
C GLY A 75 -14.84 -7.35 -9.27
N ILE A 76 -14.91 -8.20 -10.29
CA ILE A 76 -14.70 -9.65 -10.16
C ILE A 76 -13.24 -9.94 -9.75
N ALA A 77 -12.27 -9.22 -10.31
CA ALA A 77 -10.86 -9.34 -9.93
C ALA A 77 -10.60 -8.88 -8.48
N ALA A 78 -11.28 -7.83 -8.01
CA ALA A 78 -11.18 -7.33 -6.65
C ALA A 78 -11.78 -8.32 -5.62
N GLU A 79 -12.94 -8.92 -5.92
CA GLU A 79 -13.54 -9.99 -5.10
C GLU A 79 -12.62 -11.21 -5.03
N TYR A 80 -12.09 -11.64 -6.18
CA TYR A 80 -11.12 -12.74 -6.24
C TYR A 80 -9.86 -12.45 -5.43
N LEU A 81 -9.30 -11.24 -5.52
CA LEU A 81 -8.15 -10.82 -4.72
C LEU A 81 -8.47 -10.77 -3.23
N ALA A 82 -9.65 -10.30 -2.84
CA ALA A 82 -10.09 -10.28 -1.43
C ALA A 82 -10.25 -11.70 -0.85
N GLU A 83 -10.81 -12.64 -1.63
CA GLU A 83 -10.91 -14.06 -1.26
C GLU A 83 -9.52 -14.72 -1.15
N VAL A 84 -8.64 -14.43 -2.11
CA VAL A 84 -7.25 -14.92 -2.15
C VAL A 84 -6.43 -14.41 -0.97
N ILE A 85 -6.59 -13.14 -0.59
CA ILE A 85 -5.89 -12.53 0.55
C ILE A 85 -6.37 -13.13 1.88
N THR A 86 -7.64 -13.54 1.98
CA THR A 86 -8.24 -14.06 3.22
C THR A 86 -8.03 -15.56 3.45
N THR A 87 -7.89 -16.39 2.40
CA THR A 87 -7.92 -17.86 2.54
C THR A 87 -6.55 -18.58 2.46
N SER A 88 -5.47 -17.88 2.09
CA SER A 88 -4.05 -18.26 2.25
C SER A 88 -3.61 -19.70 1.96
N THR A 89 -4.32 -20.48 1.14
CA THR A 89 -3.89 -21.83 0.76
C THR A 89 -4.17 -22.10 -0.71
N GLU A 90 -3.08 -22.13 -1.49
CA GLU A 90 -3.02 -22.51 -2.91
C GLU A 90 -3.63 -21.53 -3.93
N VAL A 91 -2.85 -20.50 -4.28
CA VAL A 91 -3.14 -19.64 -5.43
C VAL A 91 -2.33 -20.11 -6.64
N SER A 92 -3.02 -20.56 -7.68
CA SER A 92 -2.51 -20.54 -9.04
C SER A 92 -2.97 -19.24 -9.70
N PHE A 93 -2.05 -18.36 -10.07
CA PHE A 93 -2.39 -17.19 -10.89
C PHE A 93 -2.69 -17.70 -12.31
N VAL A 94 -3.97 -17.97 -12.59
CA VAL A 94 -4.45 -18.30 -13.96
C VAL A 94 -5.26 -17.12 -14.49
N LEU A 95 -4.65 -15.94 -14.40
CA LEU A 95 -5.03 -14.75 -15.15
C LEU A 95 -3.74 -14.31 -15.83
N THR A 96 -3.51 -14.83 -17.03
CA THR A 96 -2.36 -14.48 -17.85
C THR A 96 -2.64 -13.11 -18.47
N ASP A 97 -2.27 -12.03 -17.78
CA ASP A 97 -2.18 -10.72 -18.43
C ASP A 97 -1.06 -10.82 -19.48
N PRO A 98 -1.35 -10.66 -20.78
CA PRO A 98 -0.33 -10.73 -21.83
C PRO A 98 0.78 -9.70 -21.65
N ASN A 99 0.49 -8.55 -21.01
CA ASN A 99 1.49 -7.53 -20.74
C ASN A 99 2.46 -7.97 -19.62
N ALA A 100 1.95 -8.63 -18.58
CA ALA A 100 2.79 -9.21 -17.53
C ALA A 100 3.66 -10.34 -18.09
N LEU A 101 3.12 -11.19 -18.98
CA LEU A 101 3.90 -12.24 -19.64
C LEU A 101 5.04 -11.64 -20.47
N LYS A 102 4.74 -10.63 -21.29
CA LYS A 102 5.74 -9.90 -22.08
C LYS A 102 6.82 -9.27 -21.20
N TRP A 103 6.44 -8.69 -20.05
CA TRP A 103 7.40 -8.14 -19.11
C TRP A 103 8.33 -9.23 -18.55
N ILE A 104 7.80 -10.40 -18.19
CA ILE A 104 8.60 -11.53 -17.70
C ILE A 104 9.57 -12.02 -18.79
N GLU A 105 9.11 -12.15 -20.03
CA GLU A 105 9.95 -12.55 -21.17
C GLU A 105 11.11 -11.59 -21.42
N GLN A 106 10.96 -10.31 -21.05
CA GLN A 106 11.98 -9.30 -21.25
C GLN A 106 12.90 -9.13 -20.04
N TYR A 107 12.35 -9.04 -18.83
CA TYR A 107 13.05 -8.51 -17.65
C TYR A 107 13.12 -9.45 -16.45
N ALA A 108 12.51 -10.63 -16.52
CA ALA A 108 12.50 -11.52 -15.36
C ALA A 108 13.93 -11.93 -14.96
N ALA A 109 14.14 -11.99 -13.64
CA ALA A 109 15.40 -12.28 -12.99
C ALA A 109 16.50 -11.21 -13.13
N ASP A 110 16.32 -10.09 -13.83
CA ASP A 110 17.37 -9.06 -14.03
C ASP A 110 17.85 -8.43 -12.71
N GLU A 111 16.91 -8.14 -11.81
CA GLU A 111 17.19 -7.54 -10.49
C GLU A 111 17.83 -8.52 -9.49
N ILE A 112 18.01 -9.79 -9.86
CA ILE A 112 18.63 -10.79 -8.98
C ILE A 112 20.15 -10.64 -9.01
N VAL A 113 20.71 -10.27 -7.86
CA VAL A 113 22.16 -10.14 -7.66
C VAL A 113 22.81 -11.44 -7.19
N ALA A 114 24.12 -11.58 -7.43
CA ALA A 114 24.93 -12.73 -7.02
C ALA A 114 24.43 -14.08 -7.58
N ILE A 115 24.10 -14.10 -8.88
CA ILE A 115 23.83 -15.29 -9.69
C ILE A 115 24.59 -15.17 -11.02
N THR A 116 24.82 -16.30 -11.70
CA THR A 116 25.39 -16.34 -13.05
C THR A 116 24.30 -16.16 -14.11
N ASP A 117 24.68 -15.86 -15.35
CA ASP A 117 23.71 -15.70 -16.44
C ASP A 117 22.92 -16.99 -16.71
N SER A 118 23.58 -18.15 -16.64
CA SER A 118 22.90 -19.45 -16.73
C SER A 118 21.90 -19.70 -15.60
N GLN A 119 22.15 -19.17 -14.40
CA GLN A 119 21.20 -19.24 -13.29
C GLN A 119 20.05 -18.27 -13.51
N ARG A 120 20.34 -17.08 -14.06
CA ARG A 120 19.33 -16.07 -14.42
C ARG A 120 18.33 -16.63 -15.42
N GLU A 121 18.82 -17.24 -16.49
CA GLU A 121 17.99 -17.86 -17.52
C GLU A 121 17.13 -18.99 -16.95
N ALA A 122 17.72 -19.85 -16.12
CA ALA A 122 16.97 -20.92 -15.47
C ALA A 122 15.89 -20.39 -14.50
N VAL A 123 16.14 -19.29 -13.79
CA VAL A 123 15.13 -18.65 -12.94
C VAL A 123 14.03 -18.01 -13.79
N LYS A 124 14.38 -17.33 -14.88
CA LYS A 124 13.44 -16.74 -15.83
C LYS A 124 12.47 -17.78 -16.38
N GLU A 125 12.97 -18.94 -16.82
CA GLU A 125 12.12 -20.07 -17.25
C GLU A 125 11.19 -20.59 -16.16
N ILE A 126 11.64 -20.63 -14.91
CA ILE A 126 10.79 -21.03 -13.76
C ILE A 126 9.65 -20.03 -13.55
N VAL A 127 9.94 -18.73 -13.63
CA VAL A 127 8.94 -17.67 -13.47
C VAL A 127 7.95 -17.69 -14.64
N LEU A 128 8.45 -17.85 -15.87
CA LEU A 128 7.65 -18.02 -17.08
C LEU A 128 6.69 -19.21 -16.98
N ALA A 129 7.20 -20.39 -16.63
CA ALA A 129 6.37 -21.57 -16.39
C ALA A 129 5.40 -21.36 -15.20
N GLY A 130 5.82 -20.58 -14.20
CA GLY A 130 4.97 -20.04 -13.14
C GLY A 130 3.71 -19.36 -13.65
N TYR A 131 3.90 -18.43 -14.58
CA TYR A 131 2.85 -17.60 -15.13
C TYR A 131 1.99 -18.35 -16.15
N ARG A 132 2.60 -19.17 -17.02
CA ARG A 132 1.93 -19.91 -18.08
C ARG A 132 1.18 -21.15 -17.58
N ASP A 133 1.81 -21.94 -16.71
CA ASP A 133 1.33 -23.26 -16.30
C ASP A 133 0.72 -23.24 -14.88
N GLY A 134 0.58 -22.06 -14.27
CA GLY A 134 -0.01 -21.88 -12.94
C GLY A 134 0.83 -22.49 -11.81
N ILE A 135 2.16 -22.58 -11.96
CA ILE A 135 3.03 -23.12 -10.92
C ILE A 135 3.06 -22.15 -9.73
N THR A 136 2.64 -22.62 -8.56
CA THR A 136 2.59 -21.80 -7.35
C THR A 136 3.98 -21.29 -6.94
N TYR A 137 4.03 -20.10 -6.31
CA TYR A 137 5.29 -19.49 -5.88
C TYR A 137 6.09 -20.40 -4.92
N GLN A 138 5.43 -21.26 -4.14
CA GLN A 138 6.09 -22.22 -3.24
C GLN A 138 6.82 -23.30 -4.02
N LYS A 139 6.28 -23.72 -5.16
CA LYS A 139 6.93 -24.70 -6.05
C LYS A 139 8.04 -24.03 -6.85
N GLN A 140 7.81 -22.82 -7.37
CA GLN A 140 8.86 -22.00 -8.00
C GLN A 140 10.05 -21.78 -7.04
N ALA A 141 9.80 -21.37 -5.80
CA ALA A 141 10.85 -21.19 -4.78
C ALA A 141 11.64 -22.47 -4.51
N ARG A 142 11.00 -23.65 -4.55
CA ARG A 142 11.70 -24.95 -4.41
C ARG A 142 12.64 -25.23 -5.59
N MET A 143 12.23 -24.87 -6.80
CA MET A 143 13.04 -25.02 -8.01
C MET A 143 14.19 -23.99 -8.03
N ILE A 144 13.89 -22.71 -7.76
CA ILE A 144 14.88 -21.62 -7.67
C ILE A 144 15.97 -21.96 -6.66
N ARG A 145 15.61 -22.52 -5.50
CA ARG A 145 16.57 -22.94 -4.47
C ARG A 145 17.60 -23.95 -4.95
N GLN A 146 17.26 -24.80 -5.93
CA GLN A 146 18.20 -25.79 -6.48
C GLN A 146 19.22 -25.14 -7.43
N ILE A 147 18.94 -23.92 -7.89
CA ILE A 147 19.73 -23.21 -8.89
C ILE A 147 20.57 -22.11 -8.24
N VAL A 148 19.98 -21.35 -7.31
CA VAL A 148 20.64 -20.19 -6.69
C VAL A 148 21.41 -20.58 -5.43
N GLY A 149 22.50 -19.85 -5.15
CA GLY A 149 23.25 -19.91 -3.90
C GLY A 149 22.86 -18.84 -2.89
N LEU A 150 23.62 -18.75 -1.79
CA LEU A 150 23.57 -17.59 -0.89
C LEU A 150 24.30 -16.41 -1.53
N ASP A 151 23.77 -15.20 -1.39
CA ASP A 151 24.54 -13.97 -1.64
C ASP A 151 25.65 -13.81 -0.59
N PRO A 152 26.65 -12.96 -0.89
CA PRO A 152 27.71 -12.60 0.05
C PRO A 152 27.19 -12.22 1.45
N ARG A 153 26.15 -11.39 1.55
CA ARG A 153 25.60 -10.95 2.85
C ARG A 153 25.04 -12.12 3.66
N ARG A 154 24.27 -13.02 3.04
CA ARG A 154 23.76 -14.22 3.71
C ARG A 154 24.86 -15.24 4.01
N ALA A 155 25.87 -15.36 3.16
CA ALA A 155 27.04 -16.23 3.42
C ALA A 155 27.83 -15.75 4.64
N ILE A 156 28.13 -14.45 4.73
CA ILE A 156 28.79 -13.83 5.90
C ILE A 156 27.97 -14.06 7.17
N ALA A 157 26.64 -13.99 7.11
CA ALA A 157 25.79 -14.27 8.27
C ALA A 157 25.95 -15.70 8.81
N VAL A 158 26.20 -16.68 7.93
CA VAL A 158 26.49 -18.08 8.32
C VAL A 158 27.84 -18.15 9.03
N THR A 159 28.89 -17.57 8.45
CA THR A 159 30.22 -17.51 9.07
C THR A 159 30.20 -16.82 10.44
N ASN A 160 29.43 -15.73 10.58
CA ASN A 160 29.26 -15.03 11.86
C ASN A 160 28.54 -15.90 12.91
N LEU A 161 27.63 -16.79 12.50
CA LEU A 161 27.03 -17.75 13.40
C LEU A 161 28.05 -18.80 13.85
N GLU A 162 28.83 -19.35 12.93
CA GLU A 162 29.90 -20.33 13.24
C GLU A 162 30.88 -19.77 14.26
N ASN A 163 31.43 -18.58 14.01
CA ASN A 163 32.36 -17.91 14.90
C ASN A 163 31.77 -17.68 16.30
N ARG A 164 30.49 -17.30 16.36
CA ARG A 164 29.78 -17.09 17.63
C ARG A 164 29.58 -18.39 18.41
N LEU A 165 29.30 -19.50 17.72
CA LEU A 165 29.15 -20.81 18.35
C LEU A 165 30.50 -21.35 18.84
N ARG A 166 31.57 -21.18 18.06
CA ARG A 166 32.95 -21.50 18.47
C ARG A 166 33.36 -20.74 19.72
N LYS A 167 33.16 -19.41 19.74
CA LYS A 167 33.48 -18.56 20.89
C LYS A 167 32.73 -18.96 22.17
N LYS A 168 31.53 -19.51 22.05
CA LYS A 168 30.76 -20.00 23.21
C LYS A 168 31.33 -21.30 23.81
N GLY A 169 32.12 -22.08 23.07
CA GLY A 169 32.75 -23.31 23.54
C GLY A 169 31.80 -24.44 23.95
N LYS A 170 30.49 -24.31 23.67
CA LYS A 170 29.44 -25.26 24.11
C LYS A 170 29.16 -26.40 23.11
N PHE A 171 29.73 -26.33 21.92
CA PHE A 171 29.43 -27.26 20.82
C PHE A 171 30.74 -27.75 20.19
N SER A 172 30.76 -29.02 19.78
CA SER A 172 31.84 -29.56 18.93
C SER A 172 31.81 -28.97 17.52
N GLU A 173 32.93 -29.02 16.80
CA GLU A 173 33.00 -28.52 15.40
C GLU A 173 31.93 -29.17 14.49
N ASP A 174 31.67 -30.48 14.63
CA ASP A 174 30.59 -31.16 13.89
C ASP A 174 29.19 -30.61 14.21
N GLN A 175 28.93 -30.28 15.48
CA GLN A 175 27.66 -29.67 15.89
C GLN A 175 27.53 -28.24 15.38
N ILE A 176 28.64 -27.50 15.32
CA ILE A 176 28.70 -26.14 14.76
C ILE A 176 28.40 -26.20 13.26
N ALA A 177 29.08 -27.07 12.51
CA ALA A 177 28.87 -27.27 11.08
C ALA A 177 27.40 -27.66 10.78
N LYS A 178 26.81 -28.60 11.53
CA LYS A 178 25.40 -28.98 11.38
C LYS A 178 24.43 -27.81 11.64
N LYS A 179 24.72 -26.97 12.64
CA LYS A 179 23.90 -25.79 12.95
C LYS A 179 24.05 -24.70 11.88
N ALA A 180 25.26 -24.50 11.37
CA ALA A 180 25.56 -23.56 10.31
C ALA A 180 24.89 -23.96 8.99
N ASP A 181 25.00 -25.23 8.60
CA ASP A 181 24.32 -25.78 7.41
C ASP A 181 22.79 -25.64 7.52
N LYS A 182 22.20 -25.94 8.69
CA LYS A 182 20.77 -25.71 8.94
C LYS A 182 20.39 -24.23 8.78
N TYR A 183 21.24 -23.32 9.24
CA TYR A 183 21.00 -21.88 9.10
C TYR A 183 21.16 -21.41 7.65
N ALA A 184 22.18 -21.89 6.95
CA ALA A 184 22.40 -21.64 5.52
C ALA A 184 21.20 -22.08 4.69
N LYS A 185 20.69 -23.30 4.92
CA LYS A 185 19.47 -23.81 4.26
C LYS A 185 18.25 -22.93 4.54
N ARG A 186 18.10 -22.41 5.77
CA ARG A 186 17.01 -21.49 6.11
C ARG A 186 17.12 -20.16 5.35
N LEU A 187 18.31 -19.57 5.29
CA LEU A 187 18.57 -18.34 4.54
C LEU A 187 18.36 -18.54 3.04
N LEU A 188 18.77 -19.69 2.50
CA LEU A 188 18.58 -20.04 1.10
C LEU A 188 17.09 -20.21 0.76
N ASN A 189 16.33 -20.92 1.62
CA ASN A 189 14.87 -21.02 1.49
C ASN A 189 14.21 -19.63 1.49
N GLN A 190 14.65 -18.74 2.39
CA GLN A 190 14.15 -17.37 2.45
C GLN A 190 14.46 -16.61 1.17
N ARG A 191 15.70 -16.68 0.68
CA ARG A 191 16.12 -16.04 -0.59
C ARG A 191 15.29 -16.52 -1.77
N ALA A 192 15.17 -17.83 -1.95
CA ALA A 192 14.43 -18.39 -3.08
C ALA A 192 12.94 -18.02 -3.04
N ARG A 193 12.34 -17.96 -1.84
CA ARG A 193 10.98 -17.46 -1.64
C ARG A 193 10.87 -15.97 -1.96
N THR A 194 11.85 -15.16 -1.55
CA THR A 194 11.88 -13.73 -1.87
C THR A 194 11.89 -13.52 -3.38
N ILE A 195 12.77 -14.23 -4.10
CA ILE A 195 12.84 -14.15 -5.57
C ILE A 195 11.49 -14.53 -6.18
N ALA A 196 10.96 -15.72 -5.86
CA ALA A 196 9.72 -16.21 -6.47
C ALA A 196 8.53 -15.25 -6.27
N ILE A 197 8.39 -14.66 -5.08
CA ILE A 197 7.32 -13.70 -4.79
C ILE A 197 7.60 -12.36 -5.48
N GLN A 198 8.84 -11.87 -5.42
CA GLN A 198 9.19 -10.57 -5.99
C GLN A 198 8.96 -10.55 -7.50
N GLU A 199 9.46 -11.55 -8.22
CA GLU A 199 9.28 -11.65 -9.68
C GLU A 199 7.79 -11.65 -10.07
N ALA A 200 6.98 -12.46 -9.38
CA ALA A 200 5.55 -12.55 -9.66
C ALA A 200 4.80 -11.23 -9.41
N VAL A 201 5.05 -10.57 -8.28
CA VAL A 201 4.34 -9.32 -7.95
C VAL A 201 4.87 -8.16 -8.81
N THR A 202 6.15 -8.14 -9.18
CA THR A 202 6.70 -7.13 -10.10
C THR A 202 6.10 -7.27 -11.49
N ALA A 203 6.05 -8.49 -12.03
CA ALA A 203 5.40 -8.77 -13.31
C ALA A 203 3.93 -8.32 -13.32
N ALA A 204 3.18 -8.61 -12.26
CA ALA A 204 1.78 -8.18 -12.15
C ALA A 204 1.62 -6.65 -12.12
N ALA A 205 2.47 -5.95 -11.34
CA ALA A 205 2.42 -4.49 -11.27
C ALA A 205 2.78 -3.83 -12.62
N GLN A 206 3.76 -4.38 -13.33
CA GLN A 206 4.18 -3.90 -14.64
C GLN A 206 3.15 -4.21 -15.72
N GLY A 207 2.54 -5.40 -15.69
CA GLY A 207 1.43 -5.75 -16.58
C GLY A 207 0.24 -4.81 -16.42
N PHE A 208 -0.10 -4.45 -15.17
CA PHE A 208 -1.16 -3.48 -14.89
C PHE A 208 -0.82 -2.08 -15.42
N TYR A 209 0.42 -1.61 -15.23
CA TYR A 209 0.90 -0.36 -15.79
C TYR A 209 0.77 -0.32 -17.32
N GLU A 210 1.26 -1.35 -18.01
CA GLU A 210 1.16 -1.46 -19.48
C GLU A 210 -0.28 -1.57 -19.97
N THR A 211 -1.14 -2.28 -19.22
CA THR A 211 -2.58 -2.37 -19.49
C THR A 211 -3.23 -0.98 -19.43
N THR A 212 -2.93 -0.21 -18.39
CA THR A 212 -3.47 1.14 -18.18
C THR A 212 -2.94 2.11 -19.23
N LYS A 213 -1.64 2.05 -19.53
CA LYS A 213 -1.00 2.81 -20.62
C LYS A 213 -1.66 2.53 -21.96
N GLY A 214 -1.88 1.26 -22.27
CA GLY A 214 -2.59 0.84 -23.48
C GLY A 214 -4.05 1.29 -23.51
N ALA A 215 -4.74 1.30 -22.38
CA ALA A 215 -6.12 1.78 -22.28
C ALA A 215 -6.23 3.30 -22.56
N VAL A 216 -5.30 4.10 -22.02
CA VAL A 216 -5.20 5.53 -22.35
C VAL A 216 -4.88 5.74 -23.84
N GLY A 217 -3.90 5.00 -24.37
CA GLY A 217 -3.54 5.09 -25.79
C GLY A 217 -4.68 4.72 -26.75
N ARG A 218 -5.66 3.92 -26.30
CA ARG A 218 -6.87 3.56 -27.05
C ARG A 218 -8.08 4.47 -26.76
N GLY A 219 -7.93 5.47 -25.91
CA GLY A 219 -9.03 6.36 -25.50
C GLY A 219 -10.06 5.72 -24.58
N ILE A 220 -9.78 4.55 -24.01
CA ILE A 220 -10.67 3.87 -23.03
C ILE A 220 -10.60 4.58 -21.67
N LEU A 221 -9.42 5.10 -21.32
CA LEU A 221 -9.22 5.93 -20.13
C LEU A 221 -8.82 7.34 -20.57
N ASP A 222 -9.58 8.33 -20.13
CA ASP A 222 -9.21 9.75 -20.30
C ASP A 222 -8.21 10.16 -19.21
N PRO A 223 -6.94 10.47 -19.55
CA PRO A 223 -5.92 10.79 -18.56
C PRO A 223 -6.18 12.12 -17.81
N GLN A 224 -7.12 12.94 -18.27
CA GLN A 224 -7.57 14.14 -17.53
C GLN A 224 -8.66 13.81 -16.51
N LYS A 225 -9.37 12.70 -16.70
CA LYS A 225 -10.44 12.23 -15.82
C LYS A 225 -10.04 11.07 -14.94
N TYR A 226 -8.90 10.41 -15.16
CA TYR A 226 -8.48 9.26 -14.38
C TYR A 226 -7.00 9.34 -13.97
N ALA A 227 -6.71 8.90 -12.73
CA ALA A 227 -5.38 8.72 -12.17
C ALA A 227 -5.18 7.29 -11.68
N GLY A 228 -3.93 6.83 -11.70
CA GLY A 228 -3.53 5.64 -10.95
C GLY A 228 -3.43 5.98 -9.46
N TYR A 229 -3.82 5.08 -8.57
CA TYR A 229 -3.68 5.27 -7.13
C TYR A 229 -3.17 4.01 -6.42
N ARG A 230 -2.46 4.23 -5.32
CA ARG A 230 -1.84 3.18 -4.51
C ARG A 230 -2.86 2.53 -3.59
N ILE A 231 -3.09 1.24 -3.81
CA ILE A 231 -3.82 0.38 -2.89
C ILE A 231 -2.80 -0.32 -1.98
N VAL A 232 -2.85 0.00 -0.69
CA VAL A 232 -2.01 -0.64 0.32
C VAL A 232 -2.64 -1.94 0.82
N THR A 233 -1.81 -2.87 1.29
CA THR A 233 -2.30 -4.11 1.91
C THR A 233 -2.99 -3.81 3.24
N GLY A 234 -4.20 -4.35 3.47
CA GLY A 234 -5.02 -4.05 4.64
C GLY A 234 -4.80 -4.93 5.87
N ASP A 235 -3.71 -5.71 5.93
CA ASP A 235 -3.46 -6.63 7.05
C ASP A 235 -2.40 -6.10 8.03
N GLU A 236 -2.29 -6.78 9.18
CA GLU A 236 -1.35 -6.46 10.28
C GLU A 236 0.14 -6.45 9.87
N ARG A 237 0.49 -6.96 8.68
CA ARG A 237 1.86 -6.95 8.14
C ARG A 237 2.12 -5.76 7.22
N LEU A 238 1.16 -4.84 7.08
CA LEU A 238 1.41 -3.54 6.45
C LEU A 238 2.52 -2.81 7.22
N CYS A 239 3.57 -2.40 6.51
CA CYS A 239 4.67 -1.67 7.12
C CYS A 239 4.30 -0.18 7.30
N PRO A 240 4.90 0.52 8.28
CA PRO A 240 4.65 1.95 8.50
C PRO A 240 4.96 2.85 7.29
N GLN A 241 5.92 2.44 6.45
CA GLN A 241 6.27 3.18 5.23
C GLN A 241 5.13 3.13 4.21
N CYS A 242 4.50 1.98 4.03
CA CYS A 242 3.40 1.83 3.08
C CYS A 242 2.09 2.41 3.62
N SER A 243 1.82 2.32 4.92
CA SER A 243 0.55 2.82 5.48
C SER A 243 0.33 4.31 5.24
N ALA A 244 1.40 5.11 5.28
CA ALA A 244 1.34 6.55 5.01
C ALA A 244 1.08 6.91 3.54
N LEU A 245 1.23 5.95 2.62
CA LEU A 245 1.13 6.17 1.17
C LEU A 245 -0.21 5.70 0.58
N ALA A 246 -1.16 5.30 1.43
CA ALA A 246 -2.47 4.84 0.97
C ALA A 246 -3.20 5.93 0.18
N GLY A 247 -3.65 5.60 -1.03
CA GLY A 247 -4.35 6.54 -1.90
C GLY A 247 -3.45 7.59 -2.56
N GLU A 248 -2.13 7.51 -2.39
CA GLU A 248 -1.20 8.31 -3.20
C GLU A 248 -1.47 8.06 -4.69
N THR A 249 -1.47 9.11 -5.50
CA THR A 249 -1.82 9.05 -6.92
C THR A 249 -0.62 9.26 -7.83
N ARG A 250 -0.74 8.77 -9.07
CA ARG A 250 0.10 9.14 -10.21
C ARG A 250 -0.78 9.53 -11.39
N GLU A 251 -0.29 10.46 -12.21
CA GLU A 251 -0.94 10.81 -13.46
C GLU A 251 -0.84 9.65 -14.47
N LEU A 252 -1.83 9.54 -15.35
CA LEU A 252 -1.83 8.57 -16.44
C LEU A 252 -1.37 9.24 -17.76
N PRO A 253 -0.82 8.47 -18.71
CA PRO A 253 -0.44 7.06 -18.60
C PRO A 253 0.90 6.85 -17.90
N ASP A 254 1.82 7.80 -18.05
CA ASP A 254 3.25 7.66 -17.72
C ASP A 254 3.68 8.55 -16.54
N GLY A 255 2.75 9.03 -15.71
CA GLY A 255 3.11 9.69 -14.46
C GLY A 255 3.72 8.71 -13.45
N VAL A 256 4.40 9.24 -12.43
CA VAL A 256 5.05 8.45 -11.36
C VAL A 256 4.43 8.75 -10.00
N TYR A 257 4.50 7.78 -9.08
CA TYR A 257 4.15 8.01 -7.68
C TYR A 257 5.20 8.94 -7.03
N PRO A 258 4.81 10.09 -6.47
CA PRO A 258 5.73 11.07 -5.89
C PRO A 258 6.72 10.49 -4.87
N SER A 259 6.26 9.57 -4.03
CA SER A 259 7.07 8.94 -2.97
C SER A 259 8.19 8.03 -3.48
N THR A 260 8.07 7.50 -4.70
CA THR A 260 8.99 6.47 -5.22
C THR A 260 9.64 6.85 -6.55
N GLY A 261 9.09 7.83 -7.28
CA GLY A 261 9.50 8.10 -8.65
C GLY A 261 9.23 6.94 -9.62
N SER A 262 8.45 5.94 -9.22
CA SER A 262 8.12 4.76 -10.02
C SER A 262 6.73 4.89 -10.63
N HIS A 263 6.53 4.32 -11.82
CA HIS A 263 5.20 4.12 -12.39
C HIS A 263 4.41 3.01 -11.69
N THR A 264 5.06 2.22 -10.81
CA THR A 264 4.42 1.16 -10.04
C THR A 264 4.30 1.53 -8.56
N PRO A 265 3.29 1.01 -7.85
CA PRO A 265 3.06 1.30 -6.43
C PRO A 265 3.98 0.48 -5.50
N LYS A 266 5.16 0.06 -5.95
CA LYS A 266 6.08 -0.75 -5.15
C LYS A 266 7.10 0.14 -4.46
N VAL A 267 7.22 0.00 -3.14
CA VAL A 267 8.18 0.78 -2.32
C VAL A 267 9.44 -0.03 -1.99
N HIS A 268 9.29 -1.34 -1.81
CA HIS A 268 10.38 -2.21 -1.34
C HIS A 268 10.22 -3.63 -1.84
N VAL A 269 11.27 -4.44 -1.65
CA VAL A 269 11.23 -5.87 -1.92
C VAL A 269 10.12 -6.52 -1.09
N LEU A 270 9.36 -7.41 -1.72
CA LEU A 270 8.13 -8.03 -1.17
C LEU A 270 7.00 -7.05 -0.84
N CYS A 271 7.03 -5.83 -1.40
CA CYS A 271 5.89 -4.93 -1.32
C CYS A 271 4.67 -5.57 -2.01
N ARG A 272 3.54 -5.54 -1.29
CA ARG A 272 2.25 -6.12 -1.71
C ARG A 272 1.24 -5.05 -2.12
N CYS A 273 1.66 -3.78 -2.16
CA CYS A 273 0.83 -2.71 -2.66
C CYS A 273 0.61 -2.90 -4.17
N VAL A 274 -0.59 -2.56 -4.62
CA VAL A 274 -1.04 -2.69 -6.01
C VAL A 274 -1.65 -1.37 -6.47
N GLU A 275 -1.91 -1.26 -7.76
CA GLU A 275 -2.46 -0.06 -8.37
C GLU A 275 -3.95 -0.26 -8.64
N GLY A 276 -4.73 0.79 -8.41
CA GLY A 276 -6.08 0.93 -8.95
C GLY A 276 -6.19 2.17 -9.83
N ILE A 277 -7.30 2.30 -10.53
CA ILE A 277 -7.65 3.51 -11.31
C ILE A 277 -8.81 4.22 -10.61
N GLN A 278 -8.71 5.54 -10.48
CA GLN A 278 -9.73 6.40 -9.87
C GLN A 278 -9.96 7.64 -10.73
N GLU A 279 -11.14 8.26 -10.66
CA GLU A 279 -11.44 9.49 -11.39
C GLU A 279 -10.76 10.74 -10.77
N THR A 280 -10.05 11.53 -11.59
CA THR A 280 -9.57 12.88 -11.27
C THR A 280 -10.69 13.90 -11.49
N GLY A 281 -11.36 14.24 -10.40
CA GLY A 281 -12.56 15.10 -10.40
C GLY A 281 -13.54 14.72 -9.30
N ALA A 282 -13.45 13.48 -8.81
CA ALA A 282 -14.06 13.05 -7.56
C ALA A 282 -13.07 13.30 -6.41
N GLY A 283 -13.34 14.32 -5.59
CA GLY A 283 -12.59 14.56 -4.37
C GLY A 283 -12.69 13.38 -3.39
N LYS A 284 -11.60 12.64 -3.24
CA LYS A 284 -11.20 11.73 -2.14
C LYS A 284 -12.16 10.60 -1.75
N GLY A 285 -11.72 9.35 -1.96
CA GLY A 285 -12.18 8.20 -1.17
C GLY A 285 -11.64 6.86 -1.63
N VAL A 286 -10.81 6.22 -0.81
CA VAL A 286 -10.50 4.78 -0.88
C VAL A 286 -11.82 4.01 -0.87
N GLN A 287 -12.20 3.37 -1.97
CA GLN A 287 -13.41 2.55 -2.06
C GLN A 287 -13.16 1.16 -1.45
N GLY A 288 -13.65 0.96 -0.23
CA GLY A 288 -14.02 -0.36 0.29
C GLY A 288 -15.47 -0.67 -0.09
N ILE A 289 -15.71 -1.90 -0.51
CA ILE A 289 -16.98 -2.41 -1.06
C ILE A 289 -18.15 -2.18 -0.07
N GLY A 290 -19.19 -1.49 -0.55
CA GLY A 290 -20.47 -1.32 0.14
C GLY A 290 -21.30 -0.23 -0.53
N THR A 291 -22.47 -0.58 -1.04
CA THR A 291 -23.36 0.31 -1.79
C THR A 291 -23.65 1.66 -1.09
N LYS A 292 -23.68 2.73 -1.91
CA LYS A 292 -24.38 4.03 -1.75
C LYS A 292 -23.68 5.14 -0.96
N GLN A 293 -23.75 6.32 -1.57
CA GLN A 293 -23.32 7.67 -1.13
C GLN A 293 -21.80 7.89 -1.09
N THR A 294 -21.35 8.87 -1.89
CA THR A 294 -19.95 9.35 -1.91
C THR A 294 -19.60 9.93 -0.55
N LYS A 295 -18.85 9.15 0.24
CA LYS A 295 -18.30 9.55 1.54
C LYS A 295 -16.98 10.28 1.32
N ARG A 296 -16.90 11.55 1.67
CA ARG A 296 -15.62 12.31 1.70
C ARG A 296 -15.12 12.42 3.13
N ALA A 297 -13.80 12.40 3.35
CA ALA A 297 -13.25 12.61 4.69
C ALA A 297 -13.66 13.99 5.22
N SER A 298 -14.10 14.07 6.48
CA SER A 298 -14.54 15.31 7.09
C SER A 298 -13.40 16.31 7.29
N GLY A 299 -12.16 15.82 7.41
CA GLY A 299 -11.10 16.55 8.08
C GLY A 299 -11.37 16.65 9.58
N MET A 300 -10.60 17.45 10.31
CA MET A 300 -10.69 17.54 11.76
C MET A 300 -11.96 18.27 12.21
N GLY A 301 -12.92 17.54 12.73
CA GLY A 301 -14.15 18.03 13.34
C GLY A 301 -13.92 18.50 14.77
N ARG A 302 -14.75 19.42 15.24
CA ARG A 302 -14.65 19.97 16.59
C ARG A 302 -16.03 20.10 17.22
N ALA A 303 -16.18 19.69 18.46
CA ALA A 303 -17.37 19.97 19.27
C ALA A 303 -16.94 20.68 20.54
N THR A 304 -17.77 21.60 21.01
CA THR A 304 -17.71 21.98 22.41
C THR A 304 -18.31 20.86 23.24
N ILE A 305 -17.63 20.56 24.35
CA ILE A 305 -18.14 19.74 25.43
C ILE A 305 -18.39 20.65 26.61
N ILE A 306 -19.39 20.33 27.42
CA ILE A 306 -19.65 21.09 28.64
C ILE A 306 -19.45 20.17 29.84
N PHE A 307 -18.56 20.60 30.73
CA PHE A 307 -18.32 20.01 32.04
C PHE A 307 -19.39 20.49 33.01
N ASP A 308 -20.25 19.58 33.49
CA ASP A 308 -21.31 19.90 34.46
C ASP A 308 -20.72 20.04 35.87
N CYS A 309 -20.15 21.22 36.13
CA CYS A 309 -19.52 21.56 37.41
C CYS A 309 -20.50 21.73 38.56
N GLN A 310 -21.83 21.70 38.33
CA GLN A 310 -22.83 21.71 39.40
C GLN A 310 -22.92 20.37 40.13
N LYS A 311 -22.49 19.28 39.49
CA LYS A 311 -22.62 17.90 40.00
C LYS A 311 -21.28 17.22 40.27
N VAL A 312 -20.23 18.01 40.54
CA VAL A 312 -18.90 17.47 40.82
C VAL A 312 -18.95 16.58 42.06
N LYS A 313 -18.50 15.34 41.90
CA LYS A 313 -18.21 14.47 43.04
C LYS A 313 -16.71 14.44 43.24
N ARG A 314 -16.26 14.63 44.48
CA ARG A 314 -14.84 14.59 44.84
C ARG A 314 -14.58 13.34 45.66
N LYS A 315 -13.60 12.53 45.26
CA LYS A 315 -13.18 11.35 46.01
C LYS A 315 -11.72 11.02 45.71
N ASP A 316 -10.93 10.79 46.75
CA ASP A 316 -9.53 10.34 46.66
C ASP A 316 -8.64 11.22 45.75
N GLY A 317 -8.83 12.55 45.80
CA GLY A 317 -8.08 13.49 44.96
C GLY A 317 -8.48 13.52 43.48
N ILE A 318 -9.64 12.95 43.16
CA ILE A 318 -10.21 12.91 41.81
C ILE A 318 -11.57 13.63 41.81
N LEU A 319 -11.76 14.53 40.85
CA LEU A 319 -13.04 15.16 40.55
C LEU A 319 -13.75 14.38 39.44
N TYR A 320 -14.95 13.91 39.72
CA TYR A 320 -15.81 13.19 38.79
C TYR A 320 -16.89 14.15 38.32
N ILE A 321 -16.83 14.51 37.03
CA ILE A 321 -17.67 15.53 36.42
C ILE A 321 -18.49 14.91 35.31
N PRO A 322 -19.84 14.93 35.38
CA PRO A 322 -20.68 14.47 34.29
C PRO A 322 -20.46 15.28 33.00
N THR A 323 -20.39 14.60 31.86
CA THR A 323 -20.21 15.22 30.55
C THR A 323 -21.10 14.59 29.48
N VAL A 324 -21.38 15.35 28.42
CA VAL A 324 -22.02 14.87 27.18
C VAL A 324 -21.05 15.15 26.03
N PRO A 325 -20.22 14.17 25.62
CA PRO A 325 -19.26 14.38 24.55
C PRO A 325 -19.89 14.50 23.16
N LEU A 326 -21.02 13.80 22.93
CA LEU A 326 -21.70 13.76 21.63
C LEU A 326 -23.21 13.80 21.83
N ILE A 327 -23.89 14.56 20.97
CA ILE A 327 -25.34 14.68 20.92
C ILE A 327 -25.77 14.91 19.48
N GLU A 328 -26.91 14.35 19.10
CA GLU A 328 -27.48 14.51 17.77
C GLU A 328 -27.89 15.97 17.51
N GLY A 329 -27.66 16.45 16.31
CA GLY A 329 -28.13 17.77 15.89
C GLY A 329 -27.50 18.24 14.59
N VAL A 330 -27.93 19.42 14.16
CA VAL A 330 -27.33 20.13 13.03
C VAL A 330 -26.37 21.19 13.57
N TYR A 331 -25.13 21.15 13.09
CA TYR A 331 -24.04 22.02 13.54
C TYR A 331 -23.37 22.70 12.35
N GLU A 332 -22.90 23.93 12.54
CA GLU A 332 -22.05 24.59 11.54
C GLU A 332 -20.60 24.14 11.72
N GLN A 333 -20.09 23.35 10.77
CA GLN A 333 -18.70 22.89 10.74
C GLN A 333 -18.18 22.87 9.31
N TRP A 334 -16.88 23.18 9.15
CA TRP A 334 -16.24 23.27 7.83
C TRP A 334 -16.96 24.21 6.83
N GLY A 335 -17.68 25.21 7.34
CA GLY A 335 -18.50 26.12 6.53
C GLY A 335 -19.81 25.51 6.00
N LEU A 336 -20.26 24.38 6.57
CA LEU A 336 -21.44 23.63 6.14
C LEU A 336 -22.38 23.38 7.33
N ARG A 337 -23.68 23.21 7.05
CA ARG A 337 -24.64 22.71 8.03
C ARG A 337 -24.57 21.19 8.04
N VAL A 338 -24.03 20.62 9.11
CA VAL A 338 -23.72 19.19 9.21
C VAL A 338 -24.69 18.51 10.16
N LEU A 339 -25.41 17.50 9.69
CA LEU A 339 -26.17 16.60 10.56
C LEU A 339 -25.24 15.57 11.21
N ARG A 340 -25.10 15.65 12.52
CA ARG A 340 -24.54 14.58 13.36
C ARG A 340 -25.67 13.70 13.85
N ASP A 341 -25.82 12.52 13.27
CA ASP A 341 -26.89 11.56 13.58
C ASP A 341 -26.45 10.61 14.70
N TYR A 342 -27.30 10.43 15.73
CA TYR A 342 -27.03 9.49 16.82
C TYR A 342 -26.77 8.07 16.35
N LYS A 343 -27.47 7.62 15.30
CA LYS A 343 -27.28 6.27 14.75
C LYS A 343 -25.88 6.07 14.18
N GLU A 344 -25.23 7.13 13.74
CA GLU A 344 -23.91 7.10 13.11
C GLU A 344 -22.79 7.15 14.15
N PHE A 345 -22.87 8.03 15.16
CA PHE A 345 -21.79 8.17 16.15
C PHE A 345 -21.89 7.19 17.31
N SER A 346 -23.10 6.76 17.71
CA SER A 346 -23.28 5.93 18.91
C SER A 346 -22.56 4.57 18.85
N PRO A 347 -22.40 3.88 17.70
CA PRO A 347 -21.61 2.65 17.62
C PRO A 347 -20.13 2.87 17.97
N TYR A 348 -19.60 4.07 17.77
CA TYR A 348 -18.18 4.39 17.97
C TYR A 348 -17.88 5.06 19.31
N SER A 349 -18.91 5.51 20.04
CA SER A 349 -18.72 6.29 21.27
C SER A 349 -17.90 5.57 22.34
N HIS A 350 -17.89 4.23 22.36
CA HIS A 350 -17.07 3.45 23.27
C HIS A 350 -15.56 3.77 23.17
N TRP A 351 -15.08 4.24 22.01
CA TRP A 351 -13.68 4.67 21.81
C TRP A 351 -13.32 5.98 22.53
N LEU A 352 -14.30 6.73 23.05
CA LEU A 352 -14.06 7.86 23.94
C LEU A 352 -13.51 7.44 25.30
N HIS A 353 -13.71 6.17 25.68
CA HIS A 353 -13.29 5.66 26.98
C HIS A 353 -11.76 5.65 27.07
N GLY A 354 -11.24 6.36 28.06
CA GLY A 354 -9.81 6.43 28.34
C GLY A 354 -9.09 7.56 27.60
N LEU A 355 -9.78 8.41 26.83
CA LEU A 355 -9.14 9.59 26.24
C LEU A 355 -8.61 10.52 27.35
N PRO A 356 -7.33 10.93 27.27
CA PRO A 356 -6.77 11.86 28.23
C PRO A 356 -7.39 13.25 28.04
N VAL A 357 -7.57 13.98 29.14
CA VAL A 357 -7.94 15.39 29.11
C VAL A 357 -6.66 16.20 29.00
N VAL A 358 -6.41 16.82 27.85
CA VAL A 358 -5.32 17.77 27.66
C VAL A 358 -5.79 19.20 27.94
N VAL A 359 -4.87 20.14 28.13
CA VAL A 359 -5.21 21.54 28.38
C VAL A 359 -4.84 22.37 27.16
N ASN A 360 -5.77 23.23 26.74
CA ASN A 360 -5.69 23.89 25.44
C ASN A 360 -5.64 22.86 24.30
N HIS A 361 -5.82 23.31 23.07
CA HIS A 361 -5.85 22.42 21.92
C HIS A 361 -4.47 21.85 21.58
N GLU A 362 -3.98 20.92 22.40
CA GLU A 362 -2.68 20.28 22.28
C GLU A 362 -2.83 18.88 21.67
N ASP A 363 -1.90 18.51 20.79
CA ASP A 363 -1.81 17.13 20.31
C ASP A 363 -1.38 16.22 21.47
N VAL A 364 -1.90 14.98 21.48
CA VAL A 364 -1.56 14.01 22.52
C VAL A 364 -0.15 13.44 22.25
N THR A 365 0.87 14.21 22.62
CA THR A 365 2.29 13.81 22.58
C THR A 365 2.77 13.38 23.97
N PRO A 366 3.96 12.76 24.10
CA PRO A 366 4.53 12.45 25.41
C PRO A 366 4.71 13.67 26.33
N GLU A 367 4.85 14.87 25.76
CA GLU A 367 5.06 16.14 26.46
C GLU A 367 3.75 16.84 26.84
N ALA A 368 2.62 16.45 26.24
CA ALA A 368 1.33 17.11 26.46
C ALA A 368 0.89 17.04 27.93
N ARG A 369 0.45 18.18 28.48
CA ARG A 369 -0.02 18.23 29.87
C ARG A 369 -1.41 17.62 29.96
N ARG A 370 -1.49 16.51 30.69
CA ARG A 370 -2.73 15.76 30.91
C ARG A 370 -3.23 16.00 32.32
N VAL A 371 -4.49 16.40 32.45
CA VAL A 371 -5.11 16.80 33.73
C VAL A 371 -6.25 15.88 34.14
N GLY A 372 -6.55 14.88 33.32
CA GLY A 372 -7.69 14.01 33.54
C GLY A 372 -7.84 12.94 32.49
N GLN A 373 -8.96 12.23 32.55
CA GLN A 373 -9.31 11.18 31.61
C GLN A 373 -10.82 10.93 31.57
N LEU A 374 -11.36 10.59 30.41
CA LEU A 374 -12.77 10.32 30.19
C LEU A 374 -13.14 8.85 30.45
N PHE A 375 -14.23 8.59 31.17
CA PHE A 375 -14.69 7.24 31.55
C PHE A 375 -16.21 7.10 31.52
N ASP A 376 -16.69 5.88 31.77
CA ASP A 376 -18.10 5.56 31.99
C ASP A 376 -19.01 6.02 30.83
N ILE A 377 -18.57 5.72 29.61
CA ILE A 377 -19.27 6.10 28.38
C ILE A 377 -20.57 5.30 28.26
N VAL A 378 -21.69 6.00 28.19
CA VAL A 378 -23.02 5.40 28.08
C VAL A 378 -23.82 6.10 26.99
N ASN A 379 -24.26 5.34 26.00
CA ASN A 379 -25.21 5.80 24.99
C ASN A 379 -26.62 5.90 25.59
N LYS A 380 -27.33 6.99 25.28
CA LYS A 380 -28.71 7.28 25.72
C LYS A 380 -29.61 7.45 24.49
N PRO A 381 -30.23 6.36 23.97
CA PRO A 381 -31.07 6.42 22.78
C PRO A 381 -32.23 7.42 22.87
N GLU A 382 -32.91 7.48 24.02
CA GLU A 382 -34.03 8.39 24.26
C GLU A 382 -33.63 9.86 24.16
N GLY A 383 -32.41 10.19 24.59
CA GLY A 383 -31.86 11.55 24.49
C GLY A 383 -31.01 11.79 23.24
N ARG A 384 -30.88 10.79 22.37
CA ARG A 384 -30.01 10.77 21.18
C ARG A 384 -28.62 11.35 21.46
N LYS A 385 -28.00 10.90 22.55
CA LYS A 385 -26.73 11.43 23.06
C LYS A 385 -25.84 10.37 23.71
N THR A 386 -24.56 10.69 23.85
CA THR A 386 -23.58 9.95 24.63
C THR A 386 -23.32 10.73 25.91
N THR A 387 -23.45 10.08 27.07
CA THR A 387 -23.06 10.61 28.38
C THR A 387 -21.77 9.95 28.85
N ALA A 388 -20.96 10.66 29.61
CA ALA A 388 -19.71 10.18 30.18
C ALA A 388 -19.44 10.82 31.54
N THR A 389 -18.40 10.34 32.22
CA THR A 389 -17.83 10.98 33.41
C THR A 389 -16.38 11.35 33.12
N THR A 390 -16.07 12.62 33.18
CA THR A 390 -14.69 13.11 33.09
C THR A 390 -14.08 13.12 34.48
N ARG A 391 -12.94 12.44 34.62
CA ARG A 391 -12.15 12.42 35.85
C ARG A 391 -11.03 13.44 35.71
N PHE A 392 -11.00 14.44 36.57
CA PHE A 392 -9.84 15.32 36.69
C PHE A 392 -9.01 14.93 37.90
N PHE A 393 -7.69 14.89 37.74
CA PHE A 393 -6.76 14.56 38.81
C PHE A 393 -6.28 15.85 39.47
N GLU A 394 -6.61 16.06 40.74
CA GLU A 394 -6.33 17.32 41.42
C GLU A 394 -4.84 17.66 41.48
N ILE A 395 -3.97 16.65 41.53
CA ILE A 395 -2.52 16.83 41.54
C ILE A 395 -1.97 17.41 40.23
N ASP A 396 -2.69 17.21 39.13
CA ASP A 396 -2.27 17.65 37.79
C ASP A 396 -2.92 18.99 37.38
N LEU A 397 -3.89 19.46 38.16
CA LEU A 397 -4.57 20.74 37.96
C LEU A 397 -3.79 21.89 38.60
N THR A 398 -3.79 23.05 37.95
CA THR A 398 -3.40 24.30 38.61
C THR A 398 -4.52 24.76 39.55
N GLN A 399 -4.17 25.60 40.53
CA GLN A 399 -5.14 26.15 41.48
C GLN A 399 -6.33 26.85 40.79
N ARG A 400 -6.08 27.58 39.70
CA ARG A 400 -7.14 28.27 38.94
C ARG A 400 -8.08 27.31 38.23
N GLU A 401 -7.56 26.20 37.70
CA GLU A 401 -8.36 25.17 37.01
C GLU A 401 -9.22 24.40 38.02
N LEU A 402 -8.65 24.08 39.18
CA LEU A 402 -9.35 23.48 40.29
C LEU A 402 -10.50 24.38 40.78
N GLU A 403 -10.25 25.67 40.97
CA GLU A 403 -11.28 26.65 41.33
C GLU A 403 -12.36 26.77 40.26
N ALA A 404 -11.99 26.77 38.98
CA ALA A 404 -12.94 26.82 37.88
C ALA A 404 -13.88 25.59 37.88
N LEU A 405 -13.33 24.40 38.06
CA LEU A 405 -14.12 23.16 38.11
C LEU A 405 -15.00 23.06 39.36
N LEU A 406 -14.57 23.62 40.49
CA LEU A 406 -15.31 23.63 41.76
C LEU A 406 -16.25 24.84 41.91
N SER A 407 -16.24 25.77 40.97
CA SER A 407 -17.05 26.99 41.02
C SER A 407 -18.56 26.72 41.02
N GLY A 408 -18.97 25.56 40.53
CA GLY A 408 -20.38 25.24 40.25
C GLY A 408 -20.86 25.76 38.90
N GLU A 409 -20.10 26.64 38.24
CA GLU A 409 -20.43 27.15 36.91
C GLU A 409 -19.99 26.15 35.84
N PRO A 410 -20.85 25.81 34.86
CA PRO A 410 -20.46 24.91 33.76
C PRO A 410 -19.20 25.40 33.05
N HIS A 411 -18.27 24.49 32.78
CA HIS A 411 -17.01 24.82 32.12
C HIS A 411 -16.94 24.27 30.70
N ASP A 412 -16.32 25.02 29.79
CA ASP A 412 -16.15 24.61 28.40
C ASP A 412 -15.04 23.56 28.25
N GLY A 413 -15.23 22.66 27.29
CA GLY A 413 -14.31 21.64 26.86
C GLY A 413 -14.38 21.49 25.34
N SER A 414 -13.52 20.66 24.77
CA SER A 414 -13.59 20.36 23.34
C SER A 414 -13.27 18.91 23.00
N LEU A 415 -13.95 18.38 22.00
CA LEU A 415 -13.67 17.08 21.39
C LEU A 415 -13.26 17.31 19.95
N ARG A 416 -12.18 16.65 19.51
CA ARG A 416 -11.84 16.55 18.09
C ARG A 416 -11.97 15.13 17.58
N TRP A 417 -12.49 15.01 16.37
CA TRP A 417 -12.62 13.73 15.69
C TRP A 417 -12.49 13.88 14.18
N GLU A 418 -12.30 12.75 13.50
CA GLU A 418 -12.50 12.63 12.07
C GLU A 418 -13.59 11.59 11.79
N CYS A 419 -14.35 11.80 10.73
CA CYS A 419 -15.34 10.87 10.22
C CYS A 419 -15.50 11.06 8.70
N TYR A 420 -16.51 10.46 8.10
CA TYR A 420 -16.91 10.76 6.73
C TYR A 420 -18.08 11.74 6.70
N LEU A 421 -18.16 12.52 5.63
CA LEU A 421 -19.30 13.34 5.27
C LEU A 421 -19.95 12.77 4.01
N VAL A 422 -21.27 12.77 4.00
CA VAL A 422 -22.08 12.46 2.82
C VAL A 422 -22.87 13.69 2.45
N ASP A 423 -22.82 14.10 1.18
CA ASP A 423 -23.58 15.23 0.65
C ASP A 423 -25.05 14.80 0.41
N GLU A 424 -25.82 14.74 1.50
CA GLU A 424 -27.25 14.42 1.52
C GLU A 424 -28.00 15.57 2.21
N PRO A 425 -28.37 16.63 1.49
CA PRO A 425 -29.07 17.75 2.09
C PRO A 425 -30.47 17.33 2.54
N GLY A 426 -30.93 17.86 3.67
CA GLY A 426 -32.23 17.49 4.23
C GLY A 426 -32.64 18.37 5.40
N THR A 427 -33.70 17.96 6.09
CA THR A 427 -34.22 18.63 7.28
C THR A 427 -34.17 17.69 8.48
N TRP A 428 -33.76 18.22 9.62
CA TRP A 428 -33.78 17.54 10.91
C TRP A 428 -34.63 18.34 11.89
N THR A 429 -35.54 17.66 12.59
CA THR A 429 -36.36 18.28 13.64
C THR A 429 -35.74 18.00 15.00
N ASP A 430 -35.42 19.05 15.75
CA ASP A 430 -34.90 18.92 17.10
C ASP A 430 -35.99 18.30 18.01
N PRO A 431 -35.78 17.09 18.56
CA PRO A 431 -36.77 16.45 19.41
C PRO A 431 -36.99 17.17 20.75
N ARG A 432 -36.16 18.15 21.11
CA ARG A 432 -36.20 18.88 22.39
C ARG A 432 -36.97 20.19 22.27
N THR A 433 -36.84 20.88 21.13
CA THR A 433 -37.44 22.20 20.90
C THR A 433 -38.55 22.16 19.85
N GLY A 434 -38.62 21.10 19.02
CA GLY A 434 -39.53 21.01 17.88
C GLY A 434 -39.10 21.84 16.66
N GLU A 435 -37.95 22.52 16.74
CA GLU A 435 -37.42 23.36 15.68
C GLU A 435 -36.94 22.51 14.49
N VAL A 436 -37.28 22.90 13.26
CA VAL A 436 -36.80 22.25 12.04
C VAL A 436 -35.58 22.99 11.52
N LYS A 437 -34.47 22.28 11.35
CA LYS A 437 -33.21 22.80 10.82
C LYS A 437 -32.85 22.10 9.52
N GLU A 438 -32.38 22.85 8.56
CA GLU A 438 -31.81 22.31 7.33
C GLU A 438 -30.33 21.95 7.52
N TYR A 439 -29.89 20.88 6.89
CA TYR A 439 -28.49 20.47 6.81
C TYR A 439 -28.10 20.19 5.36
N ASP A 440 -26.82 20.41 5.05
CA ASP A 440 -26.24 20.24 3.71
C ASP A 440 -25.60 18.86 3.57
N VAL A 441 -25.02 18.34 4.66
CA VAL A 441 -24.25 17.10 4.68
C VAL A 441 -24.49 16.32 5.98
N LYS A 442 -24.25 15.00 5.95
CA LYS A 442 -24.40 14.10 7.12
C LYS A 442 -23.05 13.51 7.54
N GLU A 443 -22.74 13.53 8.84
CA GLU A 443 -21.62 12.75 9.39
C GLU A 443 -21.96 11.25 9.34
N VAL A 444 -21.03 10.45 8.85
CA VAL A 444 -21.15 9.00 8.75
C VAL A 444 -19.87 8.37 9.29
N GLY A 445 -20.03 7.31 10.09
CA GLY A 445 -18.90 6.60 10.68
C GLY A 445 -17.95 5.97 9.63
N PRO A 446 -16.73 5.57 10.08
CA PRO A 446 -16.29 5.50 11.46
C PRO A 446 -15.82 6.84 12.05
N TYR A 447 -16.01 7.02 13.36
CA TYR A 447 -15.47 8.15 14.10
C TYR A 447 -14.11 7.79 14.70
N VAL A 448 -13.11 8.64 14.48
CA VAL A 448 -11.78 8.55 15.11
C VAL A 448 -11.62 9.76 16.02
N PHE A 449 -11.49 9.55 17.34
CA PHE A 449 -11.33 10.63 18.30
C PHE A 449 -9.85 10.91 18.55
N HIS A 450 -9.45 12.18 18.44
CA HIS A 450 -8.04 12.58 18.53
C HIS A 450 -7.74 13.31 19.83
N GLU A 451 -8.60 14.27 20.18
CA GLU A 451 -8.32 15.24 21.24
C GLU A 451 -9.55 15.40 22.13
N TYR A 452 -9.35 15.43 23.45
CA TYR A 452 -10.38 15.76 24.43
C TYR A 452 -9.78 16.77 25.41
N SER A 453 -10.29 17.99 25.44
CA SER A 453 -9.57 19.12 26.00
C SER A 453 -10.39 19.90 27.01
N PHE A 454 -9.70 20.35 28.05
CA PHE A 454 -10.14 21.39 28.96
C PHE A 454 -9.69 22.75 28.40
N VAL A 455 -10.64 23.59 27.99
CA VAL A 455 -10.37 24.86 27.31
C VAL A 455 -11.12 26.00 27.98
N LYS A 456 -10.52 27.19 27.98
CA LYS A 456 -11.14 28.38 28.59
C LYS A 456 -12.44 28.81 27.88
N GLN A 457 -12.51 28.59 26.56
CA GLN A 457 -13.69 28.90 25.74
C GLN A 457 -13.78 27.91 24.58
N GLY A 458 -14.94 27.29 24.42
CA GLY A 458 -15.23 26.38 23.31
C GLY A 458 -15.55 27.11 22.00
N VAL A 459 -15.76 26.33 20.92
CA VAL A 459 -16.21 26.85 19.61
C VAL A 459 -17.61 27.49 19.70
N VAL A 460 -18.43 26.94 20.60
CA VAL A 460 -19.69 27.51 21.12
C VAL A 460 -19.57 27.46 22.64
N SER A 461 -19.78 28.55 23.37
CA SER A 461 -19.58 28.59 24.82
C SER A 461 -20.87 28.42 25.61
N THR A 462 -20.74 28.04 26.88
CA THR A 462 -21.81 28.22 27.89
C THR A 462 -22.33 29.67 27.94
N LYS A 463 -21.46 30.64 27.64
CA LYS A 463 -21.81 32.06 27.54
C LYS A 463 -22.69 32.41 26.33
N ASP A 464 -22.70 31.55 25.32
CA ASP A 464 -23.51 31.68 24.09
C ASP A 464 -24.84 30.90 24.19
N GLY A 465 -25.20 30.40 25.39
CA GLY A 465 -26.44 29.68 25.62
C GLY A 465 -26.39 28.17 25.33
N ALA A 466 -25.21 27.59 25.08
CA ALA A 466 -25.04 26.15 24.92
C ALA A 466 -24.87 25.44 26.29
N GLY A 467 -25.53 24.31 26.54
CA GLY A 467 -25.53 23.71 27.88
C GLY A 467 -26.44 22.50 28.09
N PHE A 468 -26.07 21.65 29.05
CA PHE A 468 -26.96 20.61 29.60
C PHE A 468 -28.31 21.22 30.02
N ASN A 469 -29.43 20.63 29.59
CA ASN A 469 -30.78 20.95 30.07
C ASN A 469 -31.19 22.44 30.02
N MET A 470 -30.77 23.22 29.02
CA MET A 470 -31.42 24.52 28.77
C MET A 470 -32.75 24.31 28.03
N GLN A 471 -33.84 24.14 28.78
CA GLN A 471 -35.13 24.66 28.32
C GLN A 471 -34.97 26.19 28.28
N CYS A 472 -34.85 26.76 27.08
CA CYS A 472 -34.79 28.21 26.91
C CYS A 472 -36.06 28.83 27.50
N LYS A 473 -35.93 29.63 28.56
CA LYS A 473 -37.09 30.28 29.17
C LYS A 473 -37.51 31.54 28.43
N ASP A 474 -36.60 32.26 27.78
CA ASP A 474 -36.90 33.53 27.11
C ASP A 474 -35.85 33.81 26.03
N CYS A 475 -36.04 33.33 24.80
CA CYS A 475 -35.12 33.63 23.70
C CYS A 475 -35.66 34.82 22.90
N ASN A 476 -34.98 35.97 22.99
CA ASN A 476 -35.12 37.05 22.03
C ASN A 476 -33.75 37.68 21.69
N SER A 477 -33.40 37.53 20.42
CA SER A 477 -32.52 38.38 19.58
C SER A 477 -30.99 38.48 19.80
N LEU A 478 -30.27 38.25 18.67
CA LEU A 478 -29.16 39.05 18.05
C LEU A 478 -27.83 39.16 18.84
N SER A 479 -26.60 39.30 18.30
CA SER A 479 -26.02 39.59 16.98
C SER A 479 -24.47 39.50 17.06
N TYR A 480 -23.81 39.56 15.89
CA TYR A 480 -22.40 39.59 15.48
C TYR A 480 -21.26 40.30 16.31
N ALA A 481 -20.05 39.67 16.30
CA ALA A 481 -18.62 40.13 16.18
C ALA A 481 -17.91 41.04 17.24
N PRO A 482 -16.57 41.35 17.11
CA PRO A 482 -15.33 40.53 17.13
C PRO A 482 -14.24 41.06 18.13
N GLY A 483 -13.13 40.33 18.37
CA GLY A 483 -11.88 40.83 19.02
C GLY A 483 -11.24 39.84 20.02
N GLY A 484 -9.94 39.81 20.34
CA GLY A 484 -8.77 40.61 19.99
C GLY A 484 -7.51 39.89 20.54
N GLY A 485 -6.38 39.99 19.84
CA GLY A 485 -5.12 39.34 20.21
C GLY A 485 -4.35 40.10 21.28
N ALA A 486 -3.65 39.35 22.14
CA ALA A 486 -2.64 39.90 23.04
C ALA A 486 -1.27 39.90 22.34
N THR A 487 -0.56 41.02 22.38
CA THR A 487 0.78 41.21 21.82
C THR A 487 1.84 40.86 22.87
N MET A 488 2.72 39.90 22.56
CA MET A 488 4.05 39.79 23.15
C MET A 488 5.07 40.36 22.15
N GLU A 489 6.06 41.11 22.65
CA GLU A 489 7.06 41.75 21.81
C GLU A 489 7.99 40.70 21.17
N ILE A 490 8.26 40.88 19.88
CA ILE A 490 8.93 39.90 19.00
C ILE A 490 10.33 39.51 19.51
N GLU A 491 11.03 40.43 20.18
CA GLU A 491 12.37 40.19 20.70
C GLU A 491 12.41 39.19 21.87
N GLU A 492 11.36 39.15 22.70
CA GLU A 492 11.26 38.20 23.82
C GLU A 492 10.99 36.78 23.32
N ILE A 493 10.18 36.66 22.26
CA ILE A 493 9.91 35.40 21.57
C ILE A 493 11.19 34.90 20.89
N GLN A 494 11.93 35.79 20.21
CA GLN A 494 13.18 35.42 19.55
C GLN A 494 14.25 34.92 20.53
N THR A 495 14.33 35.55 21.71
CA THR A 495 15.30 35.17 22.74
C THR A 495 14.97 33.81 23.35
N ALA A 496 13.70 33.59 23.71
CA ALA A 496 13.24 32.31 24.25
C ALA A 496 13.40 31.16 23.24
N ILE A 497 13.16 31.43 21.94
CA ILE A 497 13.38 30.46 20.87
C ILE A 497 14.87 30.12 20.74
N ASN A 498 15.75 31.13 20.76
CA ASN A 498 17.19 30.91 20.61
C ASN A 498 17.77 30.11 21.79
N GLU A 499 17.39 30.44 23.03
CA GLU A 499 17.82 29.71 24.23
C GLU A 499 17.32 28.25 24.24
N ALA A 500 16.12 28.00 23.73
CA ALA A 500 15.56 26.66 23.62
C ALA A 500 16.20 25.82 22.50
N ILE A 501 16.63 26.45 21.41
CA ILE A 501 17.16 25.77 20.22
C ILE A 501 18.67 25.49 20.32
N GLU A 502 19.44 26.34 21.01
CA GLU A 502 20.89 26.19 21.13
C GLU A 502 21.39 24.80 21.63
N PRO A 503 20.79 24.16 22.65
CA PRO A 503 21.17 22.80 23.05
C PRO A 503 20.81 21.74 21.99
N LEU A 504 19.82 21.99 21.15
CA LEU A 504 19.43 21.10 20.05
C LEU A 504 20.40 21.21 18.87
N ILE A 505 20.83 22.42 18.52
CA ILE A 505 21.85 22.66 17.48
C ILE A 505 23.17 21.96 17.86
N ASN A 506 23.64 22.16 19.08
CA ASN A 506 24.88 21.52 19.56
C ASN A 506 24.80 19.97 19.51
N ARG A 507 23.60 19.41 19.70
CA ARG A 507 23.37 17.97 19.62
C ARG A 507 23.30 17.47 18.18
N ILE A 508 22.78 18.28 17.25
CA ILE A 508 22.79 18.00 15.81
C ILE A 508 24.23 17.98 15.30
N ASP A 509 25.04 18.99 15.61
CA ASP A 509 26.44 19.06 15.19
C ASP A 509 27.25 17.85 15.70
N ALA A 510 27.02 17.44 16.95
CA ALA A 510 27.66 16.25 17.53
C ALA A 510 27.23 14.93 16.86
N LEU A 511 26.00 14.87 16.33
CA LEU A 511 25.49 13.71 15.59
C LEU A 511 26.05 13.70 14.16
N GLU A 512 26.15 14.86 13.51
CA GLU A 512 26.74 14.99 12.18
C GLU A 512 28.22 14.57 12.17
N GLN A 513 29.00 14.98 13.18
CA GLN A 513 30.39 14.54 13.32
C GLN A 513 30.51 13.01 13.52
N LYS A 514 29.58 12.40 14.25
CA LYS A 514 29.55 10.93 14.44
C LYS A 514 29.15 10.20 13.15
N ASN A 515 28.21 10.74 12.39
CA ASN A 515 27.81 10.18 11.10
C ASN A 515 28.97 10.24 10.10
N ALA A 516 29.67 11.37 10.00
CA ALA A 516 30.85 11.50 9.14
C ALA A 516 31.96 10.49 9.52
N ALA A 517 32.18 10.24 10.82
CA ALA A 517 33.13 9.23 11.28
C ALA A 517 32.72 7.80 10.88
N LEU A 518 31.43 7.47 10.99
CA LEU A 518 30.89 6.16 10.60
C LEU A 518 30.92 5.96 9.08
N GLU A 519 30.68 7.00 8.28
CA GLU A 519 30.82 6.97 6.82
C GLU A 519 32.27 6.71 6.39
N GLY A 520 33.23 7.32 7.08
CA GLY A 520 34.66 7.04 6.87
C GLY A 520 35.03 5.59 7.17
N GLU A 521 34.51 5.03 8.28
CA GLU A 521 34.74 3.63 8.65
C GLU A 521 34.08 2.66 7.65
N GLN A 522 32.86 2.96 7.20
CA GLN A 522 32.16 2.18 6.18
C GLN A 522 32.92 2.17 4.85
N THR A 523 33.44 3.32 4.43
CA THR A 523 34.24 3.45 3.20
C THR A 523 35.54 2.62 3.29
N SER A 524 36.19 2.63 4.45
CA SER A 524 37.38 1.82 4.71
C SER A 524 37.08 0.30 4.66
N ILE A 525 35.99 -0.13 5.27
CA ILE A 525 35.56 -1.54 5.26
C ILE A 525 35.22 -2.00 3.84
N GLN A 526 34.55 -1.15 3.06
CA GLN A 526 34.19 -1.45 1.68
C GLN A 526 35.44 -1.59 0.80
N ALA A 527 36.39 -0.66 0.88
CA ALA A 527 37.66 -0.76 0.15
C ALA A 527 38.46 -2.01 0.54
N ALA A 528 38.47 -2.39 1.82
CA ALA A 528 39.13 -3.60 2.30
C ALA A 528 38.44 -4.89 1.78
N LEU A 529 37.11 -4.89 1.63
CA LEU A 529 36.37 -6.02 1.08
C LEU A 529 36.59 -6.15 -0.44
N GLU A 530 36.57 -5.04 -1.17
CA GLU A 530 36.82 -5.00 -2.61
C GLU A 530 38.23 -5.52 -2.93
N ALA A 531 39.25 -5.09 -2.18
CA ALA A 531 40.62 -5.59 -2.32
C ALA A 531 40.73 -7.10 -2.06
N ARG A 532 39.98 -7.63 -1.09
CA ARG A 532 39.97 -9.08 -0.79
C ARG A 532 39.29 -9.89 -1.88
N ILE A 533 38.16 -9.41 -2.40
CA ILE A 533 37.46 -10.06 -3.51
C ILE A 533 38.36 -10.08 -4.75
N GLU A 534 39.03 -8.96 -5.04
CA GLU A 534 39.97 -8.89 -6.17
C GLU A 534 41.15 -9.86 -6.01
N ALA A 535 41.71 -9.98 -4.81
CA ALA A 535 42.77 -10.94 -4.53
C ALA A 535 42.32 -12.40 -4.73
N GLU A 536 41.15 -12.78 -4.23
CA GLU A 536 40.58 -14.13 -4.42
C GLU A 536 40.28 -14.42 -5.90
N GLN A 537 39.75 -13.44 -6.63
CA GLN A 537 39.48 -13.58 -8.06
C GLN A 537 40.78 -13.74 -8.86
N LYS A 538 41.81 -12.97 -8.53
CA LYS A 538 43.14 -13.07 -9.13
C LYS A 538 43.76 -14.44 -8.86
N GLU A 539 43.74 -14.92 -7.62
CA GLU A 539 44.26 -16.25 -7.25
C GLU A 539 43.53 -17.36 -8.04
N ARG A 540 42.20 -17.26 -8.15
CA ARG A 540 41.39 -18.21 -8.92
C ARG A 540 41.71 -18.14 -10.41
N PHE A 541 41.96 -16.96 -10.97
CA PHE A 541 42.38 -16.80 -12.36
C PHE A 541 43.75 -17.45 -12.60
N LEU A 542 44.74 -17.14 -11.77
CA LEU A 542 46.09 -17.71 -11.85
C LEU A 542 46.08 -19.25 -11.76
N SER A 543 45.21 -19.82 -10.92
CA SER A 543 45.05 -21.27 -10.80
C SER A 543 44.61 -22.00 -12.08
N LYS A 544 44.07 -21.25 -13.06
CA LYS A 544 43.62 -21.78 -14.34
C LYS A 544 44.63 -21.60 -15.47
N LEU A 545 45.68 -20.80 -15.26
CA LEU A 545 46.76 -20.65 -16.23
C LEU A 545 47.68 -21.88 -16.21
N LYS A 546 48.20 -22.25 -17.38
CA LYS A 546 49.27 -23.26 -17.43
C LYS A 546 50.54 -22.69 -16.78
N PRO A 547 51.42 -23.54 -16.22
CA PRO A 547 52.63 -23.10 -15.51
C PRO A 547 53.53 -22.14 -16.30
N ALA A 548 53.60 -22.29 -17.63
CA ALA A 548 54.41 -21.46 -18.51
C ALA A 548 53.96 -19.98 -18.60
N PHE A 549 52.73 -19.66 -18.17
CA PHE A 549 52.17 -18.30 -18.24
C PHE A 549 51.99 -17.65 -16.86
N LEU A 550 52.38 -18.32 -15.78
CA LEU A 550 52.25 -17.78 -14.42
C LEU A 550 53.14 -16.55 -14.20
N GLU A 551 54.30 -16.47 -14.86
CA GLU A 551 55.20 -15.29 -14.79
C GLU A 551 54.55 -14.03 -15.39
N GLN A 552 53.64 -14.18 -16.36
CA GLN A 552 52.86 -13.10 -16.98
C GLN A 552 51.49 -12.92 -16.31
N GLY A 553 51.20 -13.65 -15.24
CA GLY A 553 49.86 -13.77 -14.67
C GLY A 553 49.23 -12.45 -14.22
N ASP A 554 50.06 -11.48 -13.81
CA ASP A 554 49.59 -10.15 -13.37
C ASP A 554 49.12 -9.28 -14.54
N GLU A 555 49.80 -9.34 -15.67
CA GLU A 555 49.43 -8.62 -16.90
C GLU A 555 48.17 -9.24 -17.52
N LEU A 556 48.13 -10.58 -17.59
CA LEU A 556 46.99 -11.34 -18.09
C LEU A 556 45.75 -11.15 -17.20
N TRP A 557 45.92 -10.97 -15.90
CA TRP A 557 44.82 -10.64 -14.99
C TRP A 557 44.20 -9.27 -15.32
N GLN A 558 45.01 -8.27 -15.66
CA GLN A 558 44.49 -6.95 -16.07
C GLN A 558 43.72 -7.03 -17.39
N GLU A 559 44.21 -7.80 -18.36
CA GLU A 559 43.51 -8.03 -19.63
C GLU A 559 42.18 -8.79 -19.39
N CYS A 560 42.20 -9.84 -18.57
CA CYS A 560 41.01 -10.60 -18.20
C CYS A 560 39.97 -9.74 -17.45
N LYS A 561 40.41 -8.77 -16.64
CA LYS A 561 39.51 -7.80 -15.99
C LYS A 561 38.83 -6.88 -17.00
N GLN A 562 39.53 -6.48 -18.05
CA GLN A 562 38.99 -5.56 -19.07
C GLN A 562 38.05 -6.27 -20.06
N THR A 563 38.39 -7.49 -20.46
CA THR A 563 37.66 -8.24 -21.50
C THR A 563 36.61 -9.19 -20.94
N GLY A 564 36.75 -9.60 -19.69
CA GLY A 564 35.95 -10.65 -19.06
C GLY A 564 36.48 -12.05 -19.34
N TYR A 565 36.36 -12.95 -18.37
CA TYR A 565 37.02 -14.27 -18.40
C TYR A 565 36.67 -15.13 -19.63
N LEU A 566 35.41 -15.12 -20.08
CA LEU A 566 34.99 -15.92 -21.23
C LEU A 566 35.57 -15.42 -22.55
N VAL A 567 35.72 -14.09 -22.69
CA VAL A 567 36.33 -13.46 -23.87
C VAL A 567 37.83 -13.67 -23.84
N PHE A 568 38.46 -13.52 -22.67
CA PHE A 568 39.86 -13.85 -22.45
C PHE A 568 40.17 -15.31 -22.79
N GLU A 569 39.36 -16.26 -22.32
CA GLU A 569 39.51 -17.69 -22.59
C GLU A 569 39.31 -18.03 -24.07
N ALA A 570 38.36 -17.37 -24.74
CA ALA A 570 38.15 -17.55 -26.17
C ALA A 570 39.30 -17.01 -27.03
N ASN A 571 39.95 -15.92 -26.58
CA ASN A 571 41.07 -15.30 -27.27
C ASN A 571 42.41 -16.00 -27.02
N HIS A 572 42.57 -16.59 -25.83
CA HIS A 572 43.83 -17.22 -25.38
C HIS A 572 43.64 -18.67 -24.89
N PRO A 573 43.00 -19.56 -25.67
CA PRO A 573 42.71 -20.94 -25.24
C PRO A 573 43.97 -21.76 -24.95
N GLU A 574 45.11 -21.40 -25.56
CA GLU A 574 46.41 -22.03 -25.35
C GLU A 574 47.00 -21.75 -23.96
N MET A 575 46.59 -20.67 -23.30
CA MET A 575 47.11 -20.26 -21.99
C MET A 575 46.39 -20.95 -20.83
N ILE A 576 45.16 -21.44 -21.07
CA ILE A 576 44.30 -22.07 -20.06
C ILE A 576 44.60 -23.56 -19.92
N ALA A 577 44.78 -24.04 -18.68
CA ALA A 577 44.94 -25.46 -18.39
C ALA A 577 43.61 -26.20 -18.64
N SER A 578 43.58 -27.14 -19.59
CA SER A 578 42.36 -27.92 -19.87
C SER A 578 42.00 -28.76 -18.64
N PHE A 579 40.85 -28.49 -18.02
CA PHE A 579 40.33 -29.35 -16.97
C PHE A 579 39.84 -30.65 -17.61
N GLN A 580 40.58 -31.74 -17.46
CA GLN A 580 40.01 -33.07 -17.67
C GLN A 580 38.81 -33.22 -16.73
N SER A 581 37.64 -33.48 -17.31
CA SER A 581 36.44 -33.86 -16.58
C SER A 581 36.78 -34.99 -15.61
N ARG A 582 36.67 -34.74 -14.30
CA ARG A 582 36.62 -35.84 -13.33
C ARG A 582 35.36 -36.64 -13.62
N VAL A 583 35.53 -37.78 -14.28
CA VAL A 583 34.56 -38.86 -14.38
C VAL A 583 34.09 -39.17 -12.96
N LEU A 584 32.83 -38.87 -12.67
CA LEU A 584 32.12 -39.44 -11.54
C LEU A 584 32.12 -40.96 -11.77
N LYS A 585 32.91 -41.69 -11.00
CA LYS A 585 32.88 -43.15 -10.97
C LYS A 585 31.47 -43.59 -10.60
N GLY A 586 30.72 -44.06 -11.59
CA GLY A 586 29.52 -44.85 -11.35
C GLY A 586 29.89 -46.12 -10.59
N GLN A 587 29.11 -46.45 -9.56
CA GLN A 587 28.92 -47.85 -9.21
C GLN A 587 28.23 -48.51 -10.41
N SER A 588 28.87 -49.57 -10.88
CA SER A 588 28.44 -50.48 -11.93
C SER A 588 26.98 -50.88 -11.77
N THR A 589 26.20 -50.71 -12.83
CA THR A 589 25.18 -51.70 -13.21
C THR A 589 25.40 -51.98 -14.69
N THR A 590 25.81 -53.21 -14.95
CA THR A 590 25.81 -53.87 -16.24
C THR A 590 24.37 -54.00 -16.71
N GLU A 591 24.00 -53.30 -17.77
CA GLU A 591 22.93 -53.69 -18.70
C GLU A 591 22.98 -52.73 -19.90
N GLU A 592 22.77 -53.28 -21.09
CA GLU A 592 22.88 -52.61 -22.40
C GLU A 592 21.98 -51.36 -22.50
N PRO A 593 22.31 -50.40 -23.39
CA PRO A 593 21.56 -49.15 -23.47
C PRO A 593 20.17 -49.39 -24.09
N GLU A 594 19.16 -49.62 -23.25
CA GLU A 594 17.77 -49.52 -23.69
C GLU A 594 17.47 -48.08 -24.10
N THR A 595 17.11 -47.92 -25.37
CA THR A 595 16.65 -46.66 -25.93
C THR A 595 15.45 -46.13 -25.15
N PHE A 596 15.58 -44.92 -24.60
CA PHE A 596 14.55 -44.28 -23.80
C PHE A 596 13.33 -43.92 -24.66
N ASN A 597 12.36 -44.83 -24.74
CA ASN A 597 11.11 -44.61 -25.45
C ASN A 597 10.06 -43.99 -24.51
N LEU A 598 9.98 -42.67 -24.53
CA LEU A 598 9.07 -41.86 -23.70
C LEU A 598 7.60 -42.29 -23.83
N ALA A 599 7.18 -42.73 -25.02
CA ALA A 599 5.81 -43.15 -25.28
C ALA A 599 5.45 -44.45 -24.54
N ALA A 600 6.39 -45.40 -24.42
CA ALA A 600 6.19 -46.63 -23.66
C ALA A 600 6.04 -46.36 -22.15
N LYS A 601 6.85 -45.44 -21.59
CA LYS A 601 6.73 -45.03 -20.18
C LYS A 601 5.44 -44.27 -19.88
N GLN A 602 4.94 -43.47 -20.81
CA GLN A 602 3.63 -42.82 -20.67
C GLN A 602 2.47 -43.82 -20.74
N ALA A 603 2.54 -44.83 -21.60
CA ALA A 603 1.55 -45.90 -21.65
C ALA A 603 1.53 -46.73 -20.35
N GLU A 604 2.70 -47.06 -19.78
CA GLU A 604 2.80 -47.78 -18.52
C GLU A 604 2.28 -46.95 -17.33
N ARG A 605 2.54 -45.64 -17.32
CA ARG A 605 2.02 -44.71 -16.31
C ARG A 605 0.50 -44.61 -16.37
N ASN A 606 -0.08 -44.55 -17.57
CA ASN A 606 -1.52 -44.54 -17.77
C ASN A 606 -2.17 -45.87 -17.36
N LYS A 607 -1.49 -47.01 -17.58
CA LYS A 607 -1.93 -48.33 -17.13
C LYS A 607 -1.91 -48.47 -15.60
N LYS A 608 -0.87 -47.95 -14.93
CA LYS A 608 -0.78 -47.87 -13.45
C LYS A 608 -1.81 -46.90 -12.85
N PHE A 609 -2.13 -45.82 -13.54
CA PHE A 609 -3.17 -44.87 -13.12
C PHE A 609 -4.57 -45.50 -13.20
N ASN A 610 -4.84 -46.29 -14.25
CA ASN A 610 -6.13 -46.97 -14.42
C ASN A 610 -6.31 -48.20 -13.50
N MET A 611 -5.23 -48.87 -13.10
CA MET A 611 -5.30 -49.96 -12.10
C MET A 611 -5.58 -49.48 -10.67
N ARG A 612 -5.26 -48.22 -10.34
CA ARG A 612 -5.58 -47.62 -9.02
C ARG A 612 -7.02 -47.12 -8.89
N ARG A 613 -7.81 -47.27 -9.96
CA ARG A 613 -9.19 -46.78 -10.06
C ARG A 613 -10.21 -47.92 -10.22
N ARG A 614 -9.79 -49.17 -10.01
CA ARG A 614 -10.66 -50.35 -9.87
C ARG A 614 -10.59 -50.87 -8.45
#